data_AF-A0A0R2CKT1-F1
#
_entry.id   AF-A0A0R2CKT1-F1
#
_cell.length_a   1.000
_cell.length_b   1.000
_cell.length_c   1.000
_cell.angle_alpha   90.00
_cell.angle_beta   90.00
_cell.angle_gamma   90.00
#
_symmetry.space_group_name_H-M   'P 1'
#
loop_
_entity.id
_entity.type
_entity.pdbx_description
1 polymer ?
#
loop_
_entity_poly.entity_id
_entity_poly.type
_entity_poly.pdbx_seq_one_letter_code
_entity_poly.pdbx_strand_id
1 'polypeptide(L)' 'MGNTRVVYKKNILTSEIIISNNVRGITEEEIEFVLEKLTDSKISDATITTGNRIVDISLKN' A
#
# COMPACT_ATOMS: atom_id res chain seq x y z
N MET A 1 -12.17 -4.54 1.98
CA MET A 1 -12.09 -3.57 3.09
C MET A 1 -13.16 -2.50 2.87
N GLY A 2 -14.14 -2.37 3.77
CA GLY A 2 -15.41 -1.68 3.49
C GLY A 2 -15.32 -0.19 3.11
N ASN A 3 -14.33 0.56 3.64
CA ASN A 3 -14.12 2.00 3.36
C ASN A 3 -12.69 2.34 2.92
N THR A 4 -11.86 1.32 2.69
CA THR A 4 -10.47 1.49 2.25
C THR A 4 -10.43 1.37 0.74
N ARG A 5 -9.92 2.39 0.06
CA ARG A 5 -9.63 2.37 -1.38
C ARG A 5 -8.17 2.02 -1.58
N VAL A 6 -7.92 1.05 -2.44
CA VAL A 6 -6.57 0.62 -2.83
C VAL A 6 -6.42 0.85 -4.32
N VAL A 7 -5.37 1.57 -4.70
CA VAL A 7 -4.98 1.80 -6.10
C VAL A 7 -3.63 1.14 -6.29
N TYR A 8 -3.55 0.23 -7.25
CA TYR A 8 -2.31 -0.44 -7.61
C TYR A 8 -1.91 -0.06 -9.03
N LYS A 9 -0.70 0.47 -9.18
CA LYS A 9 -0.13 0.86 -10.45
C LYS A 9 1.19 0.13 -10.64
N LYS A 10 1.20 -0.81 -11.57
CA LYS A 10 2.39 -1.57 -11.94
C LYS A 10 3.03 -0.99 -13.20
N ASN A 11 4.27 -0.54 -13.10
CA ASN A 11 5.13 -0.20 -14.22
C ASN A 11 6.22 -1.27 -14.38
N ILE A 12 6.96 -1.21 -15.49
CA ILE A 12 8.05 -2.16 -15.78
C ILE A 12 9.15 -2.08 -14.71
N LEU A 13 9.47 -0.87 -14.23
CA LEU A 13 10.57 -0.63 -13.28
C LEU A 13 10.11 -0.47 -11.83
N THR A 14 8.85 -0.09 -11.62
CA THR A 14 8.33 0.27 -10.30
C THR A 14 6.90 -0.18 -10.13
N SER A 15 6.54 -0.49 -8.90
CA SER A 15 5.17 -0.83 -8.49
C SER A 15 4.76 0.15 -7.41
N GLU A 16 3.65 0.86 -7.61
CA GLU A 16 3.12 1.85 -6.68
C GLU A 16 1.76 1.36 -6.15
N ILE A 17 1.57 1.38 -4.84
CA ILE A 17 0.30 1.07 -4.18
C ILE A 17 -0.09 2.26 -3.32
N ILE A 18 -1.30 2.76 -3.52
CA ILE A 18 -1.89 3.83 -2.71
C ILE A 18 -3.07 3.26 -1.95
N ILE A 19 -3.01 3.30 -0.62
CA ILE A 19 -4.08 2.90 0.27
C ILE A 19 -4.65 4.18 0.88
N SER A 20 -5.97 4.36 0.82
CA SER A 20 -6.64 5.52 1.42
C SER A 20 -7.89 5.09 2.17
N ASN A 21 -8.13 5.69 3.34
CA ASN A 21 -9.34 5.46 4.11
C ASN A 21 -9.90 6.78 4.64
N ASN A 22 -11.14 7.08 4.25
CA ASN A 22 -11.77 8.36 4.58
C ASN A 22 -12.30 8.43 6.03
N VAL A 23 -12.39 7.29 6.72
CA VAL A 23 -13.03 7.14 8.03
C VAL A 23 -12.01 7.01 9.16
N ARG A 24 -10.94 6.22 8.96
CA ARG A 24 -9.91 5.95 9.97
C ARG A 24 -8.51 5.92 9.37
N GLY A 25 -7.49 5.99 10.23
CA GLY A 25 -6.11 5.70 9.83
C GLY A 25 -5.96 4.25 9.36
N ILE A 26 -5.01 4.03 8.45
CA ILE A 26 -4.69 2.72 7.91
C ILE A 26 -3.69 2.05 8.86
N THR A 27 -3.97 0.83 9.28
CA THR A 27 -3.08 0.09 10.19
C THR A 27 -1.97 -0.64 9.43
N GLU A 28 -0.89 -0.97 10.12
CA GLU A 28 0.23 -1.73 9.54
C GLU A 28 -0.20 -3.11 9.02
N GLU A 29 -1.10 -3.80 9.75
CA GLU A 29 -1.70 -5.06 9.31
C GLU A 29 -2.46 -4.93 7.98
N GLU A 30 -3.16 -3.80 7.77
CA GLU A 30 -3.85 -3.53 6.51
C GLU A 30 -2.86 -3.29 5.37
N ILE A 31 -1.75 -2.61 5.65
CA ILE A 31 -0.66 -2.39 4.70
C ILE A 31 -0.04 -3.73 4.30
N GLU A 32 0.33 -4.56 5.28
CA GLU A 32 0.93 -5.87 5.05
C GLU A 32 0.02 -6.76 4.20
N PHE A 33 -1.26 -6.82 4.56
CA PHE A 33 -2.26 -7.60 3.82
C PHE A 33 -2.35 -7.17 2.34
N VAL A 34 -2.34 -5.87 2.07
CA VAL A 34 -2.42 -5.36 0.70
C VAL A 34 -1.13 -5.65 -0.08
N LEU A 35 0.02 -5.51 0.57
CA LEU A 35 1.34 -5.73 -0.02
C LEU A 35 1.54 -7.20 -0.40
N GLU A 36 1.22 -8.11 0.52
CA GLU A 36 1.26 -9.56 0.28
C GLU A 36 0.33 -9.94 -0.87
N LYS A 37 -0.91 -9.40 -0.90
CA LYS A 37 -1.90 -9.77 -1.93
C LYS A 37 -1.61 -9.22 -3.32
N LEU A 38 -0.92 -8.09 -3.45
CA LEU A 38 -0.72 -7.42 -4.74
C LEU A 38 0.66 -7.65 -5.34
N THR A 39 1.68 -7.87 -4.52
CA THR A 39 3.07 -7.93 -4.99
C THR A 39 3.86 -9.11 -4.44
N ASP A 40 3.27 -9.99 -3.61
CA ASP A 40 3.97 -11.09 -2.91
C ASP A 40 5.26 -10.61 -2.19
N SER A 41 5.35 -9.31 -1.90
CA SER A 41 6.53 -8.66 -1.34
C SER A 41 6.31 -8.40 0.15
N LYS A 42 7.39 -8.18 0.90
CA LYS A 42 7.31 -7.81 2.30
C LYS A 42 7.40 -6.30 2.47
N ILE A 43 6.88 -5.82 3.59
CA ILE A 43 7.03 -4.43 4.05
C ILE A 43 8.51 -3.98 3.98
N SER A 44 9.44 -4.87 4.33
CA SER A 44 10.89 -4.61 4.31
C SER A 44 11.46 -4.26 2.93
N ASP A 45 10.80 -4.68 1.85
CA ASP A 45 11.24 -4.47 0.48
C ASP A 45 10.60 -3.22 -0.14
N ALA A 46 9.67 -2.58 0.59
CA ALA A 46 8.88 -1.46 0.12
C ALA A 46 9.25 -0.16 0.83
N THR A 47 9.23 0.95 0.09
CA THR A 47 9.26 2.29 0.68
C THR A 47 7.84 2.71 1.02
N ILE A 48 7.52 2.77 2.31
CA ILE A 48 6.17 3.10 2.80
C ILE A 48 6.19 4.52 3.37
N THR A 49 5.34 5.38 2.83
CA THR A 49 5.10 6.74 3.29
C THR A 49 3.71 6.80 3.90
N THR A 50 3.63 6.94 5.21
CA THR A 50 2.36 7.05 5.93
C THR A 50 1.96 8.51 6.11
N GLY A 51 0.84 8.88 5.51
CA GLY A 51 0.11 10.11 5.79
C GLY A 51 -1.04 9.86 6.77
N ASN A 52 -1.78 10.92 7.12
CA ASN A 52 -2.81 10.85 8.15
C ASN A 52 -3.95 9.85 7.84
N ARG A 53 -4.27 9.67 6.55
CA ARG A 53 -5.39 8.84 6.04
C ARG A 53 -5.06 8.13 4.73
N ILE A 54 -3.82 8.28 4.28
CA ILE A 54 -3.32 7.79 3.00
C ILE A 54 -1.97 7.15 3.29
N VAL A 55 -1.71 6.01 2.68
CA VAL A 55 -0.42 5.34 2.71
C VAL A 55 0.00 5.10 1.28
N ASP A 56 1.17 5.62 0.95
CA ASP A 56 1.82 5.42 -0.33
C ASP A 56 2.93 4.39 -0.16
N ILE A 57 2.93 3.36 -1.00
CA ILE A 57 3.87 2.26 -0.97
C ILE A 57 4.52 2.22 -2.34
N SER A 58 5.85 2.32 -2.38
CA SER A 58 6.65 2.25 -3.59
C SER A 58 7.61 1.08 -3.54
N LEU A 59 7.53 0.23 -4.54
CA LEU A 59 8.38 -0.94 -4.75
C LEU A 59 9.20 -0.73 -6.03
N LYS A 60 10.48 -1.07 -5.97
CA LYS A 60 11.30 -1.24 -7.18
C LYS A 60 11.22 -2.71 -7.58
N ASN A 61 10.89 -2.96 -8.84
CA ASN A 61 10.91 -4.33 -9.39
C ASN A 61 12.34 -4.81 -9.59
#